data_AF-A0A954JI88-F1
#
_entry.id   AF-A0A954JI88-F1
#
_cell.length_a   1.000
_cell.length_b   1.000
_cell.length_c   1.000
_cell.angle_alpha   90.00
_cell.angle_beta   90.00
_cell.angle_gamma   90.00
#
_symmetry.space_group_name_H-M   'P 1'
#
loop_
_entity.id
_entity.type
_entity.pdbx_description
1 polymer ?
#
loop_
_entity_poly.entity_id
_entity_poly.type
_entity_poly.pdbx_seq_one_letter_code
_entity_poly.pdbx_strand_id
1 'polypeptide(L)'
;MAKIFHPLLALIASLTDSELARYVQFLKEENKILRSRVKGHIHTKPEERSRLLELGKELGRAIEELITIVSPKTFYRWIREREGRKRKLNPKGGQRKPKELRELVIQIAQTTGFGYTRILGELRKLGIKKISRQTIRNILKEEGIAPGAGPHFGLIQFRTPNLAPLTATSRLAGTTCYINGPSSQTDAIRQVV
;
A
#
# COMPACT_ATOMS: atom_id res chain seq x y z
N MET A 1 -12.39 -66.42 13.52
CA MET A 1 -13.60 -65.71 13.95
C MET A 1 -13.60 -64.20 13.67
N ALA A 2 -12.44 -63.50 13.60
CA ALA A 2 -12.39 -62.04 13.36
C ALA A 2 -12.93 -61.55 12.01
N LYS A 3 -13.01 -62.41 10.97
CA LYS A 3 -13.39 -62.02 9.60
C LYS A 3 -14.89 -61.69 9.42
N ILE A 4 -15.76 -62.20 10.29
CA ILE A 4 -17.23 -62.04 10.18
C ILE A 4 -17.69 -60.76 10.90
N PHE A 5 -17.01 -60.35 11.96
CA PHE A 5 -17.34 -59.14 12.70
C PHE A 5 -16.93 -57.86 11.95
N HIS A 6 -15.94 -57.95 11.07
CA HIS A 6 -15.46 -56.81 10.30
C HIS A 6 -16.53 -56.16 9.38
N PRO A 7 -17.28 -56.91 8.55
CA PRO A 7 -18.34 -56.32 7.72
C PRO A 7 -19.49 -55.73 8.54
N LEU A 8 -19.82 -56.34 9.69
CA LEU A 8 -20.86 -55.81 10.58
C LEU A 8 -20.41 -54.51 11.24
N LEU A 9 -19.17 -54.45 11.73
CA LEU A 9 -18.58 -53.21 12.26
C LEU A 9 -18.47 -52.11 11.19
N ALA A 10 -18.09 -52.47 9.96
CA ALA A 10 -18.05 -51.54 8.85
C ALA A 10 -19.44 -51.01 8.47
N LEU A 11 -20.47 -51.86 8.51
CA LEU A 11 -21.86 -51.46 8.29
C LEU A 11 -22.31 -50.46 9.37
N ILE A 12 -22.09 -50.78 10.65
CA ILE A 12 -22.45 -49.89 11.76
C ILE A 12 -21.71 -48.56 11.63
N ALA A 13 -20.40 -48.57 11.37
CA ALA A 13 -19.61 -47.36 11.15
C ALA A 13 -20.15 -46.52 9.99
N SER A 14 -20.48 -47.15 8.85
CA SER A 14 -21.02 -46.45 7.69
C SER A 14 -22.40 -45.82 7.95
N LEU A 15 -23.24 -46.48 8.75
CA LEU A 15 -24.52 -45.94 9.17
C LEU A 15 -24.32 -44.74 10.08
N THR A 16 -23.43 -44.83 11.07
CA THR A 16 -23.12 -43.70 11.97
C THR A 16 -22.50 -42.52 11.24
N ASP A 17 -21.64 -42.76 10.24
CA ASP A 17 -21.03 -41.71 9.42
C ASP A 17 -22.10 -40.96 8.61
N SER A 18 -23.10 -41.67 8.10
CA SER A 18 -24.21 -41.07 7.36
C SER A 18 -25.11 -40.19 8.23
N GLU A 19 -25.33 -40.58 9.50
CA GLU A 19 -26.09 -39.78 10.46
C GLU A 19 -25.31 -38.53 10.88
N LEU A 20 -24.01 -38.67 11.17
CA LEU A 20 -23.13 -37.56 11.50
C LEU A 20 -23.06 -36.55 10.34
N ALA A 21 -22.97 -37.01 9.10
CA ALA A 21 -22.98 -36.14 7.93
C ALA A 21 -24.27 -35.32 7.84
N ARG A 22 -25.43 -35.93 8.14
CA ARG A 22 -26.73 -35.24 8.17
C ARG A 22 -26.79 -34.18 9.27
N TYR A 23 -26.26 -34.48 10.46
CA TYR A 23 -26.17 -33.50 11.55
C TYR A 23 -25.27 -32.32 11.19
N VAL A 24 -24.09 -32.57 10.62
CA VAL A 24 -23.18 -31.51 10.17
C VAL A 24 -23.84 -30.65 9.09
N GLN A 25 -24.56 -31.25 8.13
CA GLN A 25 -25.26 -30.52 7.09
C GLN A 25 -26.34 -29.61 7.66
N PHE A 26 -27.14 -30.11 8.61
CA PHE A 26 -28.15 -29.31 9.31
C PHE A 26 -27.51 -28.11 10.03
N LEU A 27 -26.46 -28.34 10.82
CA LEU A 27 -25.75 -27.28 11.55
C LEU A 27 -25.09 -26.25 10.61
N LYS A 28 -24.61 -26.67 9.43
CA LYS A 28 -24.08 -25.75 8.42
C LYS A 28 -25.18 -24.83 7.87
N GLU A 29 -26.35 -25.37 7.56
CA GLU A 29 -27.46 -24.58 7.04
C GLU A 29 -28.05 -23.65 8.12
N GLU A 30 -28.17 -24.13 9.35
CA GLU A 30 -28.57 -23.30 10.49
C GLU A 30 -27.60 -22.12 10.69
N ASN A 31 -26.29 -22.37 10.70
CA ASN A 31 -25.27 -21.32 10.79
C ASN A 31 -25.40 -20.32 9.63
N LYS A 32 -25.69 -20.77 8.42
CA LYS A 32 -25.89 -19.90 7.26
C LYS A 32 -27.12 -18.99 7.43
N ILE A 33 -28.23 -19.53 7.93
CA ILE A 33 -29.45 -18.76 8.26
C ILE A 33 -29.17 -17.74 9.38
N LEU A 34 -28.46 -18.14 10.43
CA LEU A 34 -28.10 -17.22 11.51
C LEU A 34 -27.23 -16.07 10.99
N ARG A 35 -26.23 -16.39 10.16
CA ARG A 35 -25.34 -15.38 9.55
C ARG A 35 -26.07 -14.43 8.62
N SER A 36 -27.08 -14.90 7.87
CA SER A 36 -27.86 -14.01 7.00
C SER A 36 -28.75 -13.04 7.78
N ARG A 37 -29.07 -13.34 9.05
CA ARG A 37 -29.85 -12.46 9.93
C ARG A 37 -28.99 -11.44 10.68
N VAL A 38 -27.70 -11.71 10.88
CA VAL A 38 -26.80 -10.78 11.56
C VAL A 38 -26.51 -9.59 10.66
N LYS A 39 -26.87 -8.38 11.12
CA LYS A 39 -26.54 -7.13 10.43
C LYS A 39 -25.09 -6.74 10.75
N GLY A 40 -24.24 -6.67 9.74
CA GLY A 40 -22.84 -6.21 9.86
C GLY A 40 -21.80 -7.34 9.89
N HIS A 41 -20.56 -6.97 10.24
CA HIS A 41 -19.43 -7.91 10.27
C HIS A 41 -19.28 -8.58 11.63
N ILE A 42 -19.16 -9.91 11.65
CA ILE A 42 -18.92 -10.68 12.88
C ILE A 42 -17.43 -10.58 13.22
N HIS A 43 -17.10 -9.79 14.23
CA HIS A 43 -15.74 -9.70 14.77
C HIS A 43 -15.49 -10.83 15.76
N THR A 44 -14.45 -11.64 15.52
CA THR A 44 -14.04 -12.69 16.46
C THR A 44 -13.30 -12.09 17.65
N LYS A 45 -13.74 -12.41 18.87
CA LYS A 45 -13.02 -12.09 20.10
C LYS A 45 -11.78 -12.98 20.27
N PRO A 46 -10.77 -12.55 21.04
CA PRO A 46 -9.58 -13.36 21.29
C PRO A 46 -9.89 -14.74 21.89
N GLU A 47 -10.87 -14.83 22.79
CA GLU A 47 -11.29 -16.08 23.42
C GLU A 47 -11.92 -17.06 22.42
N GLU A 48 -12.83 -16.56 21.58
CA GLU A 48 -13.48 -17.33 20.51
C GLU A 48 -12.43 -17.87 19.53
N ARG A 49 -11.46 -17.02 19.16
CA ARG A 49 -10.33 -17.41 18.32
C ARG A 49 -9.52 -18.54 18.93
N SER A 50 -9.24 -18.52 20.23
CA SER A 50 -8.51 -19.61 20.91
C SER A 50 -9.28 -20.93 20.85
N ARG A 51 -10.59 -20.92 21.13
CA ARG A 51 -11.44 -22.12 21.06
C ARG A 51 -11.50 -22.69 19.64
N LEU A 52 -11.64 -21.82 18.63
CA LEU A 52 -11.62 -22.24 17.23
C LEU A 52 -10.28 -22.88 16.84
N LEU A 53 -9.16 -22.36 17.35
CA LEU A 53 -7.84 -22.93 17.07
C LEU A 53 -7.62 -24.27 17.75
N GLU A 54 -8.16 -24.47 18.95
CA GLU A 54 -8.06 -25.73 19.67
C GLU A 54 -8.83 -26.84 18.96
N LEU A 55 -10.11 -26.61 18.66
CA LEU A 55 -10.95 -27.59 17.95
C LEU A 55 -10.51 -27.77 16.50
N GLY A 56 -10.12 -26.69 15.84
CA GLY A 56 -9.80 -26.73 14.42
C GLY A 56 -8.46 -27.40 14.11
N LYS A 57 -7.46 -27.33 14.99
CA LYS A 57 -6.11 -27.85 14.69
C LYS A 57 -6.12 -29.33 14.29
N GLU A 58 -6.99 -30.13 14.90
CA GLU A 58 -7.09 -31.57 14.67
C GLU A 58 -7.80 -31.92 13.35
N LEU A 59 -8.66 -31.02 12.85
CA LEU A 59 -9.44 -31.22 11.63
C LEU A 59 -8.61 -31.07 10.34
N GLY A 60 -7.42 -30.47 10.41
CA GLY A 60 -6.52 -30.31 9.28
C GLY A 60 -7.18 -29.62 8.07
N ARG A 61 -7.24 -30.31 6.93
CA ARG A 61 -7.81 -29.77 5.69
C ARG A 61 -9.35 -29.67 5.69
N ALA A 62 -10.04 -30.46 6.52
CA ALA A 62 -11.50 -30.46 6.59
C ALA A 62 -12.07 -29.10 7.04
N ILE A 63 -11.24 -28.25 7.65
CA ILE A 63 -11.57 -26.89 8.06
C ILE A 63 -12.03 -26.05 6.87
N GLU A 64 -11.50 -26.27 5.67
CA GLU A 64 -11.85 -25.49 4.48
C GLU A 64 -13.35 -25.55 4.16
N GLU A 65 -14.00 -26.67 4.48
CA GLU A 65 -15.43 -26.89 4.27
C GLU A 65 -16.30 -26.55 5.49
N LEU A 66 -15.70 -26.52 6.69
CA LEU A 66 -16.40 -26.32 7.97
C LEU A 66 -16.40 -24.85 8.41
N ILE A 67 -15.32 -24.11 8.15
CA ILE A 67 -15.16 -22.77 8.69
C ILE A 67 -15.98 -21.75 7.90
N THR A 68 -17.01 -21.20 8.54
CA THR A 68 -17.88 -20.17 7.94
C THR A 68 -17.62 -18.78 8.52
N ILE A 69 -17.11 -18.69 9.75
CA ILE A 69 -16.89 -17.43 10.47
C ILE A 69 -15.72 -16.65 9.91
N VAL A 70 -14.62 -17.34 9.63
CA VAL A 70 -13.34 -16.75 9.25
C VAL A 70 -12.86 -17.44 7.98
N SER A 71 -12.22 -16.71 7.07
CA SER A 71 -11.56 -17.34 5.91
C SER A 71 -10.52 -18.39 6.35
N PRO A 72 -10.45 -19.57 5.70
CA PRO A 72 -9.44 -20.60 5.99
C PRO A 72 -8.01 -20.05 6.01
N LYS A 73 -7.69 -19.10 5.13
CA LYS A 73 -6.38 -18.43 5.07
C LYS A 73 -6.03 -17.71 6.38
N THR A 74 -7.02 -17.06 6.99
CA THR A 74 -6.86 -16.34 8.25
C THR A 74 -6.71 -17.33 9.41
N PHE A 75 -7.47 -18.43 9.39
CA PHE A 75 -7.33 -19.50 10.37
C PHE A 75 -5.91 -20.10 10.39
N TYR A 76 -5.37 -20.45 9.21
CA TYR A 76 -3.98 -20.93 9.13
C TYR A 76 -2.95 -19.87 9.50
N ARG A 77 -3.24 -18.58 9.26
CA ARG A 77 -2.39 -17.48 9.76
C ARG A 77 -2.36 -17.48 11.29
N TRP A 78 -3.51 -17.65 11.92
CA TRP A 78 -3.62 -17.70 13.37
C TRP A 78 -2.93 -18.91 14.01
N ILE A 79 -2.98 -20.09 13.36
CA ILE A 79 -2.19 -21.25 13.78
C ILE A 79 -0.69 -20.91 13.80
N ARG A 80 -0.16 -20.35 12.71
CA ARG A 80 1.27 -19.98 12.65
C ARG A 80 1.66 -18.94 13.69
N GLU A 81 0.78 -17.97 13.94
CA GLU A 81 0.98 -16.95 14.99
C GLU A 81 1.03 -17.60 16.38
N ARG A 82 0.14 -18.56 16.68
CA ARG A 82 0.11 -19.31 17.94
C ARG A 82 1.38 -20.15 18.14
N GLU A 83 1.85 -20.79 17.07
CA GLU A 83 3.08 -21.60 17.08
C GLU A 83 4.37 -20.77 17.14
N GLY A 84 4.27 -19.44 17.25
CA GLY A 84 5.45 -18.56 17.29
C GLY A 84 6.19 -18.46 15.96
N ARG A 85 5.64 -18.99 14.86
CA ARG A 85 6.16 -18.86 13.49
C ARG A 85 5.87 -17.45 12.98
N LYS A 86 6.55 -16.46 13.55
CA LYS A 86 6.47 -15.07 13.11
C LYS A 86 6.97 -14.99 11.67
N ARG A 87 6.14 -14.43 10.77
CA ARG A 87 6.60 -14.06 9.44
C ARG A 87 7.72 -13.05 9.59
N LYS A 88 8.85 -13.27 8.92
CA LYS A 88 9.90 -12.25 8.79
C LYS A 88 9.24 -11.01 8.21
N LEU A 89 9.18 -9.93 9.00
CA LEU A 89 8.72 -8.64 8.50
C LEU A 89 9.73 -8.21 7.45
N ASN A 90 9.31 -8.17 6.19
CA ASN A 90 10.10 -7.46 5.19
C ASN A 90 10.09 -5.99 5.60
N PRO A 91 11.25 -5.38 5.92
CA PRO A 91 11.28 -3.97 6.30
C PRO A 91 10.60 -3.16 5.20
N LYS A 92 9.60 -2.37 5.59
CA LYS A 92 8.78 -1.56 4.69
C LYS A 92 9.66 -0.40 4.21
N GLY A 93 10.27 -0.59 3.05
CA GLY A 93 11.26 0.32 2.48
C GLY A 93 12.37 -0.51 1.88
N GLY A 94 12.47 -0.53 0.55
CA GLY A 94 13.54 -1.22 -0.16
C GLY A 94 14.92 -0.81 0.39
N GLN A 95 15.93 -1.63 0.10
CA GLN A 95 17.29 -1.38 0.58
C GLN A 95 17.68 0.08 0.39
N ARG A 96 18.05 0.75 1.50
CA ARG A 96 18.59 2.11 1.45
C ARG A 96 19.77 2.13 0.49
N LYS A 97 19.95 3.23 -0.25
CA LYS A 97 21.12 3.40 -1.12
C LYS A 97 22.41 3.20 -0.30
N PRO A 98 23.50 2.70 -0.92
CA PRO A 98 24.75 2.42 -0.22
C PRO A 98 25.24 3.66 0.53
N LYS A 99 25.85 3.45 1.71
CA LYS A 99 26.33 4.53 2.60
C LYS A 99 27.30 5.47 1.88
N GLU A 100 28.20 4.92 1.09
CA GLU A 100 29.18 5.65 0.28
C GLU A 100 28.52 6.72 -0.61
N LEU A 101 27.40 6.39 -1.24
CA LEU A 101 26.66 7.31 -2.11
C LEU A 101 26.00 8.43 -1.29
N ARG A 102 25.52 8.11 -0.08
CA ARG A 102 24.96 9.10 0.83
C ARG A 102 26.04 10.07 1.31
N GLU A 103 27.18 9.54 1.73
CA GLU A 103 28.34 10.33 2.17
C GLU A 103 28.83 11.26 1.05
N LEU A 104 28.94 10.75 -0.18
CA LEU A 104 29.31 11.56 -1.34
C LEU A 104 28.33 12.73 -1.59
N VAL A 105 27.02 12.47 -1.48
CA VAL A 105 25.99 13.50 -1.64
C VAL A 105 26.12 14.58 -0.54
N ILE A 106 26.38 14.16 0.70
CA ILE A 106 26.55 15.06 1.84
C ILE A 106 27.81 15.92 1.67
N GLN A 107 28.93 15.31 1.30
CA GLN A 107 30.20 16.01 1.07
C GLN A 107 30.07 17.08 -0.02
N ILE A 108 29.48 16.74 -1.17
CA ILE A 108 29.27 17.70 -2.27
C ILE A 108 28.35 18.86 -1.81
N ALA A 109 27.31 18.56 -1.03
CA ALA A 109 26.41 19.59 -0.52
C ALA A 109 27.10 20.54 0.47
N GLN A 110 27.93 20.00 1.38
CA GLN A 110 28.65 20.78 2.40
C GLN A 110 29.77 21.64 1.81
N THR A 111 30.58 21.09 0.90
CA THR A 111 31.73 21.82 0.35
C THR A 111 31.33 22.91 -0.63
N THR A 112 30.25 22.73 -1.41
CA THR A 112 29.93 23.64 -2.52
C THR A 112 28.60 24.36 -2.41
N GLY A 113 27.70 23.96 -1.50
CA GLY A 113 26.38 24.58 -1.36
C GLY A 113 25.49 24.41 -2.60
N PHE A 114 25.65 23.33 -3.36
CA PHE A 114 24.88 23.12 -4.58
C PHE A 114 23.41 22.77 -4.33
N GLY A 115 22.54 23.24 -5.23
CA GLY A 115 21.14 22.82 -5.28
C GLY A 115 20.97 21.39 -5.79
N TYR A 116 19.83 20.76 -5.49
CA TYR A 116 19.55 19.34 -5.79
C TYR A 116 19.82 18.90 -7.25
N THR A 117 19.48 19.76 -8.21
CA THR A 117 19.65 19.48 -9.64
C THR A 117 21.11 19.51 -10.06
N ARG A 118 21.91 20.40 -9.45
CA ARG A 118 23.34 20.51 -9.75
C ARG A 118 24.10 19.31 -9.18
N ILE A 119 23.79 18.89 -7.95
CA ILE A 119 24.34 17.67 -7.34
C ILE A 119 24.04 16.45 -8.21
N LEU A 120 22.81 16.33 -8.72
CA LEU A 120 22.45 15.24 -9.64
C LEU A 120 23.30 15.25 -10.92
N GLY A 121 23.60 16.44 -11.46
CA GLY A 121 24.47 16.61 -12.62
C GLY A 121 25.90 16.13 -12.34
N GLU A 122 26.48 16.52 -11.21
CA GLU A 122 27.83 16.09 -10.83
C GLU A 122 27.89 14.57 -10.61
N LEU A 123 26.89 13.97 -9.97
CA LEU A 123 26.82 12.51 -9.80
C LEU A 123 26.72 11.77 -11.14
N ARG A 124 26.04 12.35 -12.14
CA ARG A 124 25.97 11.78 -13.50
C ARG A 124 27.31 11.85 -14.22
N LYS A 125 28.09 12.92 -14.02
CA LYS A 125 29.45 13.03 -14.57
C LYS A 125 30.38 11.97 -13.98
N LEU A 126 30.23 11.67 -12.68
CA LEU A 126 30.94 10.59 -11.99
C LEU A 126 30.45 9.18 -12.37
N GLY A 127 29.54 9.05 -13.35
CA GLY A 127 29.04 7.76 -13.84
C GLY A 127 27.89 7.15 -13.03
N ILE A 128 27.43 7.81 -11.96
CA ILE A 128 26.38 7.27 -11.08
C ILE A 128 24.99 7.66 -11.61
N LYS A 129 24.38 6.75 -12.38
CA LYS A 129 23.09 7.00 -13.08
C LYS A 129 21.84 6.59 -12.29
N LYS A 130 21.97 5.73 -11.26
CA LYS A 130 20.83 5.11 -10.53
C LYS A 130 20.33 5.94 -9.33
N ILE A 131 20.26 7.27 -9.48
CA ILE A 131 19.81 8.21 -8.43
C ILE A 131 18.80 9.19 -9.04
N SER A 132 17.69 9.44 -8.33
CA SER A 132 16.73 10.48 -8.68
C SER A 132 16.96 11.73 -7.84
N ARG A 133 16.51 12.89 -8.35
CA ARG A 133 16.51 14.16 -7.59
C ARG A 133 15.78 14.01 -6.23
N GLN A 134 14.72 13.21 -6.19
CA GLN A 134 13.97 12.95 -4.95
C GLN A 134 14.82 12.19 -3.92
N THR A 135 15.65 11.25 -4.36
CA THR A 135 16.57 10.54 -3.47
C THR A 135 17.57 11.49 -2.82
N ILE A 136 18.16 12.42 -3.60
CA ILE A 136 19.09 13.44 -3.09
C ILE A 136 18.38 14.36 -2.08
N ARG A 137 17.16 14.81 -2.41
CA ARG A 137 16.32 15.61 -1.50
C ARG A 137 16.05 14.89 -0.19
N ASN A 138 15.67 13.61 -0.25
CA ASN A 138 15.39 12.82 0.96
C ASN A 138 16.66 12.66 1.81
N ILE A 139 17.81 12.38 1.18
CA ILE A 139 19.10 12.29 1.87
C ILE A 139 19.43 13.61 2.59
N LEU A 140 19.42 14.73 1.89
CA LEU A 140 19.79 16.02 2.50
C LEU A 140 18.78 16.47 3.57
N LYS A 141 17.49 16.14 3.39
CA LYS A 141 16.46 16.39 4.40
C LYS A 141 16.64 15.54 5.65
N GLU A 142 17.03 14.27 5.50
CA GLU A 142 17.36 13.39 6.64
C GLU A 142 18.54 13.93 7.44
N GLU A 143 19.51 14.55 6.77
CA GLU A 143 20.72 15.13 7.39
C GLU A 143 20.56 16.61 7.81
N GLY A 144 19.39 17.22 7.61
CA GLY A 144 19.11 18.61 8.01
C GLY A 144 19.83 19.69 7.19
N ILE A 145 20.40 19.35 6.03
CA ILE A 145 21.13 20.30 5.18
C ILE A 145 20.16 20.99 4.23
N ALA A 146 20.02 22.32 4.37
CA ALA A 146 19.27 23.12 3.41
C ALA A 146 20.02 23.15 2.06
N PRO A 147 19.35 22.91 0.93
CA PRO A 147 20.00 23.06 -0.37
C PRO A 147 20.41 24.53 -0.55
N GLY A 148 21.60 24.78 -1.08
CA GLY A 148 21.94 26.14 -1.46
C GLY A 148 21.03 26.62 -2.59
N ALA A 149 20.79 27.93 -2.60
CA ALA A 149 20.00 28.64 -3.60
C ALA A 149 20.74 28.69 -4.95
N GLY A 150 20.94 27.52 -5.56
CA GLY A 150 21.53 27.41 -6.89
C GLY A 150 20.48 27.63 -7.98
N PRO A 151 20.80 28.34 -9.08
CA PRO A 151 19.81 28.68 -10.11
C PRO A 151 19.16 27.42 -10.65
N HIS A 152 17.84 27.49 -10.85
CA HIS A 152 17.12 26.53 -11.67
C HIS A 152 17.78 26.48 -13.04
N PHE A 153 18.42 25.35 -13.39
CA PHE A 153 18.88 25.07 -14.75
C PHE A 153 17.64 24.81 -15.62
N GLY A 154 16.98 25.90 -15.99
CA GLY A 154 15.75 25.94 -16.73
C GLY A 154 15.63 27.34 -17.30
N LEU A 155 16.49 27.63 -18.28
CA LEU A 155 16.37 28.59 -19.39
C LEU A 155 17.80 28.70 -19.98
N ILE A 156 18.19 27.72 -20.79
CA ILE A 156 19.20 27.98 -21.82
C ILE A 156 18.47 28.91 -22.80
N GLN A 157 18.67 30.23 -22.70
CA GLN A 157 18.37 31.11 -23.83
C GLN A 157 19.33 30.70 -24.94
N PHE A 158 18.84 29.92 -25.91
CA PHE A 158 19.51 29.84 -27.19
C PHE A 158 19.54 31.26 -27.73
N ARG A 159 20.74 31.87 -27.70
CA ARG A 159 21.03 33.11 -28.41
C ARG A 159 20.88 32.80 -29.90
N THR A 160 19.67 32.96 -30.43
CA THR A 160 19.46 32.94 -31.88
C THR A 160 20.22 34.11 -32.48
N PRO A 161 21.08 33.88 -33.49
CA PRO A 161 21.72 34.98 -34.20
C PRO A 161 20.64 35.80 -34.91
N ASN A 162 20.82 37.10 -34.78
CA ASN A 162 19.98 38.18 -35.28
C ASN A 162 19.66 37.99 -36.77
N LEU A 163 18.40 37.70 -37.11
CA LEU A 163 17.86 37.94 -38.45
C LEU A 163 16.74 38.97 -38.30
N ALA A 164 17.04 40.19 -38.71
CA ALA A 164 16.04 41.23 -38.91
C ALA A 164 15.21 40.92 -40.17
N PRO A 165 13.90 41.21 -40.15
CA PRO A 165 13.20 41.62 -41.35
C PRO A 165 12.87 43.11 -41.27
N LEU A 166 13.21 43.80 -42.35
CA LEU A 166 12.86 45.19 -42.60
C LEU A 166 11.36 45.32 -42.90
N THR A 167 10.87 46.53 -42.57
CA THR A 167 9.70 47.24 -43.12
C THR A 167 8.34 47.12 -42.41
N ALA A 168 7.93 48.30 -41.89
CA ALA A 168 6.65 49.00 -42.05
C ALA A 168 5.36 48.22 -41.70
N THR A 169 4.42 48.73 -40.90
CA THR A 169 3.79 50.05 -41.03
C THR A 169 2.97 50.34 -39.77
N SER A 170 2.96 51.61 -39.37
CA SER A 170 2.12 52.21 -38.33
C SER A 170 0.61 51.93 -38.47
N ARG A 171 -0.08 51.70 -37.34
CA ARG A 171 -1.38 52.36 -37.09
C ARG A 171 -1.79 52.33 -35.62
N LEU A 172 -2.23 53.50 -35.19
CA LEU A 172 -2.71 53.92 -33.89
C LEU A 172 -4.10 53.34 -33.57
N ALA A 173 -4.30 52.95 -32.31
CA ALA A 173 -5.53 53.06 -31.49
C ALA A 173 -5.25 52.19 -30.25
N GLY A 174 -5.02 52.73 -29.05
CA GLY A 174 -5.97 53.57 -28.32
C GLY A 174 -7.09 52.66 -27.79
N THR A 175 -7.03 52.28 -26.51
CA THR A 175 -8.10 52.49 -25.51
C THR A 175 -7.69 51.84 -24.18
N THR A 176 -7.60 52.70 -23.17
CA THR A 176 -7.43 52.52 -21.73
C THR A 176 -8.65 51.84 -21.09
N CYS A 177 -8.50 50.90 -20.14
CA CYS A 177 -9.31 50.89 -18.90
C CYS A 177 -8.93 49.81 -17.83
N TYR A 178 -8.50 50.34 -16.68
CA TYR A 178 -8.83 50.01 -15.28
C TYR A 178 -8.44 48.69 -14.57
N ILE A 179 -7.44 48.88 -13.69
CA ILE A 179 -7.21 48.44 -12.30
C ILE A 179 -8.44 48.28 -11.37
N ASN A 180 -8.30 47.31 -10.46
CA ASN A 180 -8.91 47.06 -9.12
C ASN A 180 -10.10 46.07 -9.00
N GLY A 181 -9.89 45.01 -8.18
CA GLY A 181 -10.94 44.17 -7.57
C GLY A 181 -11.49 44.80 -6.28
N PRO A 182 -11.77 44.05 -5.20
CA PRO A 182 -12.51 42.80 -5.02
C PRO A 182 -13.84 43.05 -4.25
N SER A 183 -14.82 42.13 -4.28
CA SER A 183 -15.90 42.14 -3.27
C SER A 183 -16.58 40.79 -3.11
N SER A 184 -16.50 40.32 -1.87
CA SER A 184 -17.29 39.28 -1.20
C SER A 184 -18.77 39.65 -1.10
N GLN A 185 -19.67 38.71 -1.38
CA GLN A 185 -20.97 38.47 -0.70
C GLN A 185 -21.60 37.20 -1.33
N THR A 186 -21.68 36.10 -0.57
CA THR A 186 -22.91 35.57 0.08
C THR A 186 -24.03 35.20 -0.88
N ASP A 187 -24.31 33.90 -0.97
CA ASP A 187 -25.63 33.26 -1.12
C ASP A 187 -25.36 31.74 -1.07
N ALA A 188 -25.54 31.03 0.05
CA ALA A 188 -26.82 30.61 0.62
C ALA A 188 -27.82 30.15 -0.46
N ILE A 189 -28.04 28.83 -0.56
CA ILE A 189 -29.37 28.15 -0.51
C ILE A 189 -29.36 26.78 -1.25
N ARG A 190 -30.00 25.81 -0.57
CA ARG A 190 -30.58 24.50 -1.00
C ARG A 190 -29.65 23.32 -1.25
N GLN A 191 -29.66 22.25 -0.42
CA GLN A 191 -30.71 21.29 0.01
C GLN A 191 -31.08 20.22 -1.04
N VAL A 192 -31.28 18.99 -0.51
CA VAL A 192 -32.01 17.81 -1.04
C VAL A 192 -31.15 16.97 -2.01
N VAL A 193 -30.77 15.70 -1.77
CA VAL A 193 -31.37 14.54 -1.08
C VAL A 193 -30.33 13.85 -0.19
#